data_AF-A0A015KI92-F1
#
_entry.id   AF-A0A015KI92-F1
#
_cell.length_a   1.000
_cell.length_b   1.000
_cell.length_c   1.000
_cell.angle_alpha   90.00
_cell.angle_beta   90.00
_cell.angle_gamma   90.00
#
_symmetry.space_group_name_H-M   'P 1'
#
loop_
_entity.id
_entity.type
_entity.pdbx_description
1 polymer ?
#
loop_
_entity_poly.entity_id
_entity_poly.type
_entity_poly.pdbx_seq_one_letter_code
_entity_poly.pdbx_strand_id
1 'polypeptide(L)'
;MILLKRDRLNESERICGCKLIESILLNCRGVVDQYVGPFIDLVFKHLSNTKSTSLTNFKFYCIEAVINCLYYNPLLSLHILEERNLTQTFFSIWFDNIKKFSRVHDKKLVVVTLCSLMEIPVEQLPSILQTGWPQVLEVILTIFKSLPKAEENRNEMEKMYDNESDDDDDDGEADGESENRGDQAVGDDDGWEDDEDVQDEDAEYLEFLAREAARNARSTTDEEDDDDPLEEEILFESPLDKLDVYIRFHDVFVGKILLRSKVSFN
;
A
#
# COMPACT_ATOMS: atom_id res chain seq x y z
N MET A 1 7.72 -14.91 -3.73
CA MET A 1 7.17 -15.32 -5.04
C MET A 1 6.58 -16.75 -5.09
N ILE A 2 6.87 -17.64 -4.13
CA ILE A 2 6.29 -19.00 -4.07
C ILE A 2 4.84 -19.01 -3.53
N LEU A 3 4.49 -18.05 -2.67
CA LEU A 3 3.15 -17.91 -2.09
C LEU A 3 2.06 -17.90 -3.17
N LEU A 4 2.01 -16.88 -4.02
CA LEU A 4 0.94 -16.66 -5.01
C LEU A 4 0.76 -17.75 -6.09
N LYS A 5 1.63 -18.76 -6.17
CA LYS A 5 1.53 -19.87 -7.16
C LYS A 5 0.82 -21.12 -6.63
N ARG A 6 0.51 -21.18 -5.33
CA ARG A 6 -0.19 -22.33 -4.75
C ARG A 6 -1.71 -22.10 -4.81
N ASP A 7 -2.42 -23.01 -5.47
CA ASP A 7 -3.91 -23.03 -5.53
C ASP A 7 -4.59 -23.23 -4.16
N ARG A 8 -3.81 -23.42 -3.10
CA ARG A 8 -4.28 -23.59 -1.71
C ARG A 8 -4.15 -22.35 -0.83
N LEU A 9 -3.74 -21.20 -1.38
CA LEU A 9 -3.71 -19.99 -0.58
C LEU A 9 -5.09 -19.41 -0.37
N ASN A 10 -5.38 -19.04 0.88
CA ASN A 10 -6.54 -18.22 1.22
C ASN A 10 -6.34 -16.77 0.70
N GLU A 11 -7.39 -15.95 0.73
CA GLU A 11 -7.34 -14.59 0.17
C GLU A 11 -6.33 -13.68 0.89
N SER A 12 -6.27 -13.77 2.23
CA SER A 12 -5.32 -13.03 3.07
C SER A 12 -3.86 -13.31 2.67
N GLU A 13 -3.46 -14.58 2.48
CA GLU A 13 -2.10 -14.94 2.04
C GLU A 13 -1.75 -14.35 0.66
N ARG A 14 -2.75 -14.18 -0.21
CA ARG A 14 -2.56 -13.55 -1.53
C ARG A 14 -2.41 -12.04 -1.42
N ILE A 15 -3.18 -11.40 -0.54
CA ILE A 15 -3.03 -9.97 -0.21
C ILE A 15 -1.64 -9.70 0.35
N CYS A 16 -1.16 -10.48 1.33
CA CYS A 16 0.21 -10.39 1.84
C CYS A 16 1.25 -10.55 0.72
N GLY A 17 0.98 -11.43 -0.26
CA GLY A 17 1.80 -11.57 -1.45
C GLY A 17 1.90 -10.31 -2.30
N CYS A 18 0.80 -9.57 -2.48
CA CYS A 18 0.80 -8.29 -3.19
C CYS A 18 1.53 -7.19 -2.41
N LYS A 19 1.30 -7.10 -1.09
CA LYS A 19 2.02 -6.16 -0.22
C LYS A 19 3.54 -6.39 -0.25
N LEU A 20 3.96 -7.66 -0.25
CA LEU A 20 5.39 -7.99 -0.39
C LEU A 20 5.96 -7.53 -1.76
N ILE A 21 5.20 -7.67 -2.85
CA ILE A 21 5.60 -7.17 -4.16
C ILE A 21 5.78 -5.64 -4.11
N GLU A 22 4.83 -4.94 -3.51
CA GLU A 22 4.90 -3.50 -3.30
C GLU A 22 6.14 -3.09 -2.49
N SER A 23 6.36 -3.69 -1.32
CA SER A 23 7.53 -3.37 -0.49
C SER A 23 8.85 -3.59 -1.25
N ILE A 24 8.96 -4.67 -2.02
CA ILE A 24 10.13 -4.93 -2.86
C ILE A 24 10.31 -3.84 -3.92
N LEU A 25 9.23 -3.47 -4.63
CA LEU A 25 9.30 -2.48 -5.71
C LEU A 25 9.57 -1.06 -5.21
N LEU A 26 9.03 -0.68 -4.05
CA LEU A 26 9.27 0.64 -3.47
C LEU A 26 10.70 0.79 -2.94
N ASN A 27 11.28 -0.27 -2.38
CA ASN A 27 12.58 -0.20 -1.70
C ASN A 27 13.78 -0.66 -2.54
N CYS A 28 13.59 -1.55 -3.52
CA CYS A 28 14.69 -2.16 -4.29
C CYS A 28 14.82 -1.60 -5.71
N ARG A 29 14.60 -0.29 -5.88
CA ARG A 29 14.62 0.38 -7.20
C ARG A 29 15.89 0.11 -8.00
N GLY A 30 15.72 -0.35 -9.24
CA GLY A 30 16.81 -0.62 -10.19
C GLY A 30 17.54 -1.95 -10.00
N VAL A 31 17.15 -2.78 -9.02
CA VAL A 31 17.82 -4.04 -8.69
C VAL A 31 16.97 -5.27 -9.05
N VAL A 32 15.66 -5.11 -9.20
CA VAL A 32 14.69 -6.20 -9.31
C VAL A 32 13.94 -6.23 -10.66
N ASP A 33 14.51 -5.62 -11.72
CA ASP A 33 13.93 -5.52 -13.06
C ASP A 33 13.44 -6.88 -13.60
N GLN A 34 14.23 -7.94 -13.38
CA GLN A 34 13.93 -9.31 -13.81
C GLN A 34 12.63 -9.89 -13.20
N TYR A 35 12.13 -9.31 -12.11
CA TYR A 35 10.91 -9.76 -11.44
C TYR A 35 9.66 -8.98 -11.85
N VAL A 36 9.81 -7.83 -12.53
CA VAL A 36 8.68 -6.99 -12.97
C VAL A 36 7.73 -7.78 -13.87
N GLY A 37 8.24 -8.45 -14.89
CA GLY A 37 7.43 -9.30 -15.77
C GLY A 37 6.72 -10.43 -15.01
N PRO A 38 7.46 -11.25 -14.27
CA PRO A 38 6.86 -12.30 -13.45
C PRO A 38 5.83 -11.82 -12.42
N PHE A 39 5.96 -10.62 -11.85
CA PHE A 39 4.94 -10.02 -10.98
C PHE A 39 3.69 -9.63 -11.75
N ILE A 40 3.82 -8.95 -12.89
CA ILE A 40 2.70 -8.62 -13.77
C ILE A 40 1.95 -9.90 -14.18
N ASP A 41 2.65 -10.96 -14.59
CA ASP A 41 2.01 -12.23 -14.99
C ASP A 41 1.19 -12.86 -13.86
N LEU A 42 1.67 -12.71 -12.64
CA LEU A 42 1.10 -13.31 -11.46
C LEU A 42 -0.21 -12.64 -11.09
N VAL A 43 -0.21 -11.31 -11.02
CA VAL A 43 -1.41 -10.54 -10.62
C VAL A 43 -2.44 -10.48 -11.73
N PHE A 44 -2.04 -10.42 -13.01
CA PHE A 44 -3.00 -10.39 -14.11
C PHE A 44 -3.83 -11.66 -14.27
N LYS A 45 -3.31 -12.83 -13.88
CA LYS A 45 -4.11 -14.07 -13.82
C LYS A 45 -5.35 -13.94 -12.95
N HIS A 46 -5.30 -13.05 -11.95
CA HIS A 46 -6.41 -12.78 -11.04
C HIS A 46 -7.30 -11.63 -11.52
N LEU A 47 -6.77 -10.72 -12.34
CA LEU A 47 -7.53 -9.62 -12.95
C LEU A 47 -8.33 -10.05 -14.20
N SER A 48 -7.82 -11.00 -15.00
CA SER A 48 -8.41 -11.38 -16.29
C SER A 48 -9.61 -12.33 -16.21
N ASN A 49 -9.94 -12.86 -15.03
CA ASN A 49 -10.96 -13.90 -14.85
C ASN A 49 -12.36 -13.39 -14.47
N THR A 50 -12.60 -12.07 -14.51
CA THR A 50 -13.79 -11.49 -13.90
C THR A 50 -14.80 -10.92 -14.89
N LYS A 51 -15.90 -11.66 -15.05
CA LYS A 51 -17.20 -11.15 -15.49
C LYS A 51 -18.00 -10.50 -14.36
N SER A 52 -17.44 -10.41 -13.14
CA SER A 52 -18.10 -9.82 -11.98
C SER A 52 -17.76 -8.34 -11.89
N THR A 53 -18.79 -7.50 -11.81
CA THR A 53 -18.76 -6.05 -11.63
C THR A 53 -18.18 -5.64 -10.27
N SER A 54 -17.99 -6.61 -9.37
CA SER A 54 -17.50 -6.40 -8.00
C SER A 54 -16.01 -6.72 -7.88
N LEU A 55 -15.22 -5.74 -7.44
CA LEU A 55 -13.81 -5.93 -7.11
C LEU A 55 -13.70 -6.36 -5.65
N THR A 56 -13.27 -7.60 -5.41
CA THR A 56 -12.87 -8.01 -4.06
C THR A 56 -11.60 -7.27 -3.64
N ASN A 57 -11.37 -7.12 -2.34
CA ASN A 57 -10.17 -6.49 -1.77
C ASN A 57 -8.88 -7.03 -2.42
N PHE A 58 -8.77 -8.34 -2.62
CA PHE A 58 -7.61 -8.92 -3.28
C PHE A 58 -7.36 -8.40 -4.70
N LYS A 59 -8.40 -8.15 -5.50
CA LYS A 59 -8.22 -7.60 -6.84
C LYS A 59 -7.71 -6.16 -6.78
N PHE A 60 -8.13 -5.40 -5.77
CA PHE A 60 -7.60 -4.06 -5.56
C PHE A 60 -6.08 -4.11 -5.32
N TYR A 61 -5.61 -4.98 -4.41
CA TYR A 61 -4.18 -5.23 -4.21
C TYR A 61 -3.44 -5.74 -5.46
N CYS A 62 -4.13 -6.47 -6.35
CA CYS A 62 -3.54 -6.85 -7.64
C CYS A 62 -3.36 -5.65 -8.57
N ILE A 63 -4.31 -4.70 -8.59
CA ILE A 63 -4.18 -3.45 -9.35
C ILE A 63 -3.00 -2.64 -8.80
N GLU A 64 -2.92 -2.47 -7.48
CA GLU A 64 -1.82 -1.76 -6.81
C GLU A 64 -0.44 -2.35 -7.12
N ALA A 65 -0.32 -3.68 -7.17
CA ALA A 65 0.94 -4.33 -7.53
C ALA A 65 1.39 -3.97 -8.97
N VAL A 66 0.47 -3.81 -9.91
CA VAL A 66 0.80 -3.36 -11.28
C VAL A 66 1.14 -1.87 -11.30
N ILE A 67 0.43 -1.04 -10.52
CA ILE A 67 0.76 0.39 -10.35
C ILE A 67 2.18 0.54 -9.79
N ASN A 68 2.54 -0.27 -8.79
CA ASN A 68 3.89 -0.31 -8.23
C ASN A 68 4.94 -0.73 -9.26
N CYS A 69 4.62 -1.67 -10.17
CA CYS A 69 5.51 -2.00 -11.29
C CYS A 69 5.73 -0.77 -12.20
N LEU A 70 4.66 -0.10 -12.59
CA LEU A 70 4.72 1.13 -13.39
C LEU A 70 5.51 2.23 -12.69
N TYR A 71 5.33 2.41 -11.38
CA TYR A 71 6.09 3.38 -10.62
C TYR A 71 7.58 3.02 -10.55
N TYR A 72 7.89 1.74 -10.32
CA TYR A 72 9.25 1.22 -10.20
C TYR A 72 10.07 1.48 -11.46
N ASN A 73 9.57 1.05 -12.63
CA ASN A 73 10.22 1.26 -13.93
C ASN A 73 9.16 1.39 -15.04
N PRO A 74 8.71 2.62 -15.33
CA PRO A 74 7.60 2.87 -16.23
C PRO A 74 7.81 2.29 -17.64
N LEU A 75 9.00 2.46 -18.22
CA LEU A 75 9.30 1.98 -19.57
C LEU A 75 9.28 0.46 -19.66
N LEU A 76 9.93 -0.22 -18.70
CA LEU A 76 9.95 -1.68 -18.64
C LEU A 76 8.53 -2.24 -18.45
N SER A 77 7.77 -1.69 -17.53
CA SER A 77 6.41 -2.16 -17.25
C SER A 77 5.46 -1.92 -18.43
N LEU A 78 5.52 -0.76 -19.08
CA LEU A 78 4.72 -0.50 -20.28
C LEU A 78 5.10 -1.45 -21.43
N HIS A 79 6.40 -1.70 -21.63
CA HIS A 79 6.85 -2.63 -22.66
C HIS A 79 6.30 -4.05 -22.44
N ILE A 80 6.36 -4.52 -21.19
CA ILE A 80 5.83 -5.84 -20.80
C ILE A 80 4.31 -5.90 -20.97
N LEU A 81 3.59 -4.86 -20.58
CA LEU A 81 2.13 -4.79 -20.76
C LEU A 81 1.75 -4.82 -22.24
N GLU A 82 2.47 -4.10 -23.11
CA GLU A 82 2.25 -4.12 -24.56
C GLU A 82 2.55 -5.49 -25.17
N GLU A 83 3.69 -6.11 -24.82
CA GLU A 83 4.06 -7.44 -25.30
C GLU A 83 2.99 -8.49 -24.98
N ARG A 84 2.30 -8.33 -23.83
CA ARG A 84 1.24 -9.22 -23.36
C ARG A 84 -0.16 -8.81 -23.82
N ASN A 85 -0.30 -7.72 -24.57
CA ASN A 85 -1.58 -7.12 -24.96
C ASN A 85 -2.48 -6.77 -23.74
N LEU A 86 -1.86 -6.38 -22.63
CA LEU A 86 -2.55 -6.09 -21.36
C LEU A 86 -2.75 -4.60 -21.10
N THR A 87 -2.06 -3.72 -21.82
CA THR A 87 -2.07 -2.26 -21.56
C THR A 87 -3.47 -1.68 -21.54
N GLN A 88 -4.27 -1.91 -22.59
CA GLN A 88 -5.63 -1.37 -22.65
C GLN A 88 -6.49 -1.90 -21.52
N THR A 89 -6.48 -3.21 -21.30
CA THR A 89 -7.23 -3.86 -20.22
C THR A 89 -6.86 -3.29 -18.86
N PHE A 90 -5.56 -3.09 -18.61
CA PHE A 90 -5.08 -2.55 -17.34
C PHE A 90 -5.57 -1.14 -17.07
N PHE A 91 -5.32 -0.22 -18.00
CA PHE A 91 -5.66 1.19 -17.81
C PHE A 91 -7.17 1.40 -17.72
N SER A 92 -7.97 0.60 -18.43
CA SER A 92 -9.43 0.57 -18.22
C SER A 92 -9.78 0.13 -16.80
N ILE A 93 -9.29 -1.03 -16.34
CA ILE A 93 -9.57 -1.52 -14.97
C ILE A 93 -9.12 -0.50 -13.92
N TRP A 94 -7.91 0.04 -14.06
CA TRP A 94 -7.36 0.99 -13.10
C TRP A 94 -8.19 2.28 -13.04
N PHE A 95 -8.46 2.92 -14.18
CA PHE A 95 -9.15 4.21 -14.20
C PHE A 95 -10.63 4.11 -13.87
N ASP A 96 -11.29 2.99 -14.21
CA ASP A 96 -12.69 2.74 -13.83
C ASP A 96 -12.85 2.61 -12.30
N ASN A 97 -11.78 2.19 -11.60
CA ASN A 97 -11.78 1.96 -10.15
C ASN A 97 -11.05 3.04 -9.34
N ILE A 98 -10.71 4.18 -9.97
CA ILE A 98 -9.94 5.25 -9.33
C ILE A 98 -10.55 5.78 -8.03
N LYS A 99 -11.89 5.77 -7.92
CA LYS A 99 -12.60 6.25 -6.73
C LYS A 99 -12.49 5.31 -5.54
N LYS A 100 -12.13 4.03 -5.76
CA LYS A 100 -11.92 3.04 -4.69
C LYS A 100 -10.57 3.23 -3.96
N PHE A 101 -9.65 4.03 -4.50
CA PHE A 101 -8.37 4.38 -3.84
C PHE A 101 -8.64 5.38 -2.72
N SER A 102 -8.98 4.87 -1.53
CA SER A 102 -9.37 5.63 -0.34
C SER A 102 -8.19 6.07 0.53
N ARG A 103 -7.16 5.23 0.65
CA ARG A 103 -6.05 5.43 1.59
C ARG A 103 -5.08 6.51 1.10
N VAL A 104 -4.39 7.17 2.03
CA VAL A 104 -3.37 8.19 1.75
C VAL A 104 -2.25 7.58 0.91
N HIS A 105 -1.77 6.40 1.30
CA HIS A 105 -0.73 5.66 0.59
C HIS A 105 -1.12 5.41 -0.88
N ASP A 106 -2.30 4.84 -1.12
CA ASP A 106 -2.81 4.50 -2.44
C ASP A 106 -2.92 5.74 -3.35
N LYS A 107 -3.47 6.83 -2.78
CA LYS A 107 -3.61 8.11 -3.49
C LYS A 107 -2.24 8.68 -3.86
N LYS A 108 -1.27 8.62 -2.95
CA LYS A 108 0.10 9.06 -3.24
C LYS A 108 0.72 8.22 -4.34
N LEU A 109 0.60 6.88 -4.26
CA LEU A 109 1.09 5.92 -5.24
C LEU A 109 0.54 6.22 -6.65
N VAL A 110 -0.77 6.45 -6.77
CA VAL A 110 -1.39 6.81 -8.05
C VAL A 110 -0.77 8.09 -8.63
N VAL A 111 -0.68 9.16 -7.85
CA VAL A 111 -0.16 10.45 -8.35
C VAL A 111 1.28 10.33 -8.79
N VAL A 112 2.15 9.70 -7.98
CA VAL A 112 3.57 9.56 -8.35
C VAL A 112 3.77 8.68 -9.57
N THR A 113 2.93 7.65 -9.74
CA THR A 113 2.97 6.78 -10.92
C THR A 113 2.58 7.54 -12.18
N LEU A 114 1.47 8.28 -12.13
CA LEU A 114 1.03 9.10 -13.27
C LEU A 114 2.05 10.20 -13.60
N CYS A 115 2.69 10.81 -12.59
CA CYS A 115 3.79 11.73 -12.81
C CYS A 115 4.97 11.07 -13.54
N SER A 116 5.38 9.86 -13.11
CA SER A 116 6.44 9.11 -13.79
C SER A 116 6.08 8.76 -15.24
N LEU A 117 4.82 8.41 -15.52
CA LEU A 117 4.34 8.19 -16.89
C LEU A 117 4.37 9.48 -17.72
N MET A 118 3.99 10.61 -17.11
CA MET A 118 4.02 11.91 -17.76
C MET A 118 5.42 12.36 -18.15
N GLU A 119 6.47 11.92 -17.46
CA GLU A 119 7.87 12.24 -17.78
C GLU A 119 8.34 11.57 -19.08
N ILE A 120 7.77 10.42 -19.45
CA ILE A 120 8.14 9.65 -20.65
C ILE A 120 7.89 10.48 -21.94
N PRO A 121 8.80 10.42 -22.94
CA PRO A 121 8.55 10.97 -24.27
C PRO A 121 7.32 10.34 -24.93
N VAL A 122 6.50 11.13 -25.62
CA VAL A 122 5.22 10.67 -26.18
C VAL A 122 5.41 9.52 -27.17
N GLU A 123 6.54 9.52 -27.87
CA GLU A 123 6.90 8.54 -28.88
C GLU A 123 7.19 7.15 -28.29
N GLN A 124 7.49 7.07 -27.00
CA GLN A 124 7.77 5.82 -26.28
C GLN A 124 6.54 5.26 -25.56
N LEU A 125 5.43 6.00 -25.56
CA LEU A 125 4.20 5.57 -24.91
C LEU A 125 3.33 4.69 -25.83
N PRO A 126 2.63 3.70 -25.27
CA PRO A 126 1.55 3.00 -25.96
C PRO A 126 0.52 3.96 -26.56
N SER A 127 -0.08 3.57 -27.69
CA SER A 127 -1.04 4.39 -28.43
C SER A 127 -2.21 4.89 -27.58
N ILE A 128 -2.70 4.07 -26.65
CA ILE A 128 -3.79 4.43 -25.75
C ILE A 128 -3.42 5.55 -24.77
N LEU A 129 -2.15 5.64 -24.35
CA LEU A 129 -1.67 6.69 -23.45
C LEU A 129 -1.35 7.99 -24.20
N GLN A 130 -0.97 7.90 -25.47
CA GLN A 130 -0.71 9.10 -26.29
C GLN A 130 -1.96 9.98 -26.42
N THR A 131 -3.15 9.37 -26.53
CA THR A 131 -4.43 10.07 -26.62
C THR A 131 -5.12 10.27 -25.26
N GLY A 132 -4.73 9.50 -24.24
CA GLY A 132 -5.33 9.47 -22.91
C GLY A 132 -4.89 10.57 -21.93
N TRP A 133 -4.05 11.53 -22.33
CA TRP A 133 -3.54 12.56 -21.41
C TRP A 133 -4.58 13.40 -20.68
N PRO A 134 -5.69 13.83 -21.32
CA PRO A 134 -6.75 14.54 -20.59
C PRO A 134 -7.31 13.71 -19.43
N GLN A 135 -7.47 12.40 -19.62
CA GLN A 135 -7.96 11.47 -18.59
C GLN A 135 -6.95 11.30 -17.46
N VAL A 136 -5.65 11.21 -17.77
CA VAL A 136 -4.59 11.17 -16.74
C VAL A 136 -4.64 12.40 -15.84
N LEU A 137 -4.77 13.60 -16.42
CA LEU A 137 -4.88 14.83 -15.64
C LEU A 137 -6.18 14.88 -14.83
N GLU A 138 -7.30 14.43 -15.38
CA GLU A 138 -8.57 14.32 -14.67
C GLU A 138 -8.47 13.38 -13.46
N VAL A 139 -7.78 12.26 -13.61
CA VAL A 139 -7.50 11.32 -12.52
C VAL A 139 -6.66 12.00 -11.42
N ILE A 140 -5.55 12.65 -11.75
CA ILE A 140 -4.71 13.36 -10.76
C ILE A 140 -5.54 14.40 -10.01
N LEU A 141 -6.35 15.20 -10.71
CA LEU A 141 -7.22 16.20 -10.09
C LEU A 141 -8.29 15.57 -9.19
N THR A 142 -8.81 14.40 -9.55
CA THR A 142 -9.77 13.65 -8.72
C THR A 142 -9.11 13.18 -7.41
N ILE A 143 -7.87 12.71 -7.49
CA ILE A 143 -7.11 12.33 -6.30
C ILE A 143 -6.81 13.55 -5.44
N PHE A 144 -6.33 14.66 -6.01
CA PHE A 144 -6.05 15.89 -5.25
C PHE A 144 -7.26 16.48 -4.54
N LYS A 145 -8.46 16.32 -5.07
CA LYS A 145 -9.71 16.73 -4.40
C LYS A 145 -10.04 15.88 -3.18
N SER A 146 -9.63 14.62 -3.16
CA SER A 146 -9.98 13.65 -2.11
C SER A 146 -8.84 13.36 -1.13
N LEU A 147 -7.60 13.69 -1.49
CA LEU A 147 -6.40 13.45 -0.66
C LEU A 147 -6.46 14.16 0.70
N PRO A 148 -6.84 15.46 0.82
CA PRO A 148 -6.88 16.11 2.13
C PRO A 148 -7.83 15.43 3.12
N LYS A 149 -8.95 14.86 2.62
CA LYS A 149 -9.89 14.11 3.46
C LYS A 149 -9.30 12.76 3.91
N ALA A 150 -8.54 12.09 3.03
CA ALA A 150 -7.84 10.87 3.42
C ALA A 150 -6.77 11.15 4.47
N GLU A 151 -6.02 12.25 4.35
CA GLU A 151 -5.04 12.67 5.36
C GLU A 151 -5.70 13.02 6.70
N GLU A 152 -6.84 13.72 6.69
CA GLU A 152 -7.62 13.96 7.91
C GLU A 152 -8.05 12.65 8.57
N ASN A 153 -8.60 11.70 7.79
CA ASN A 153 -9.01 10.41 8.31
C ASN A 153 -7.83 9.61 8.89
N ARG A 154 -6.67 9.59 8.21
CA ARG A 154 -5.46 8.92 8.72
C ARG A 154 -5.01 9.52 10.05
N ASN A 155 -4.95 10.86 10.15
CA ASN A 155 -4.57 11.55 11.38
C ASN A 155 -5.58 11.31 12.52
N GLU A 156 -6.87 11.18 12.22
CA GLU A 156 -7.89 10.84 13.21
C GLU A 156 -7.68 9.42 13.76
N MET A 157 -7.37 8.45 12.89
CA MET A 157 -7.10 7.08 13.33
C MET A 157 -5.77 6.94 14.08
N GLU A 158 -4.71 7.66 13.66
CA GLU A 158 -3.44 7.74 14.41
C GLU A 158 -3.66 8.22 15.84
N LYS A 159 -4.45 9.28 16.05
CA LYS A 159 -4.79 9.75 17.39
C LYS A 159 -5.61 8.76 18.21
N MET A 160 -6.49 8.00 17.56
CA MET A 160 -7.24 6.95 18.27
C MET A 160 -6.31 5.83 18.71
N TYR A 161 -5.34 5.47 17.86
CA TYR A 161 -4.33 4.46 18.19
C TYR A 161 -3.45 4.89 19.37
N ASP A 162 -2.93 6.13 19.34
CA ASP A 162 -2.08 6.64 20.42
C ASP A 162 -2.84 6.69 21.77
N ASN A 163 -4.12 7.10 21.74
CA ASN A 163 -4.94 7.14 22.96
C ASN A 163 -5.33 5.75 23.48
N GLU A 164 -5.48 4.73 22.62
CA GLU A 164 -5.74 3.35 23.05
C GLU A 164 -4.52 2.72 23.73
N SER A 165 -3.31 3.18 23.41
CA SER A 165 -2.05 2.69 23.99
C SER A 165 -1.75 3.28 25.38
N ASP A 166 -2.33 4.43 25.73
CA ASP A 166 -2.10 5.14 27.01
C ASP A 166 -3.09 4.72 28.14
N ASP A 167 -4.14 3.97 27.83
CA ASP A 167 -5.22 3.63 28.77
C ASP A 167 -4.98 2.32 29.58
N ASP A 168 -3.84 1.63 29.38
CA ASP A 168 -3.49 0.40 30.14
C ASP A 168 -2.56 0.66 31.35
N ASP A 169 -2.26 1.92 31.68
CA ASP A 169 -1.39 2.33 32.80
C ASP A 169 -2.16 2.97 33.98
N ASP A 170 -3.45 2.66 34.14
CA ASP A 170 -4.17 2.90 35.42
C ASP A 170 -4.09 1.65 36.29
N ASP A 171 -2.92 1.48 36.90
CA ASP A 171 -2.65 0.60 38.04
C ASP A 171 -3.47 1.12 39.24
N GLY A 172 -4.78 0.91 39.17
CA GLY A 172 -5.76 1.26 40.19
C GLY A 172 -5.58 0.36 41.40
N GLU A 173 -4.86 0.87 42.40
CA GLU A 173 -4.68 0.30 43.73
C GLU A 173 -5.93 -0.46 44.24
N ALA A 174 -5.86 -1.79 44.25
CA ALA A 174 -6.76 -2.63 45.01
C ALA A 174 -6.09 -2.97 46.35
N ASP A 175 -6.27 -2.09 47.33
CA ASP A 175 -6.18 -2.50 48.73
C ASP A 175 -7.23 -3.59 49.01
N GLY A 176 -6.83 -4.63 49.74
CA GLY A 176 -7.66 -5.82 49.86
C GLY A 176 -6.94 -6.92 50.61
N GLU A 177 -6.62 -6.65 51.87
CA GLU A 177 -6.06 -7.60 52.83
C GLU A 177 -6.77 -8.98 52.78
N SER A 178 -6.00 -10.05 52.55
CA SER A 178 -6.36 -11.40 52.99
C SER A 178 -5.11 -12.25 53.18
N GLU A 179 -4.70 -12.35 54.44
CA GLU A 179 -3.72 -13.32 54.91
C GLU A 179 -4.19 -14.76 54.65
N ASN A 180 -3.41 -15.59 53.95
CA ASN A 180 -3.12 -16.93 54.45
C ASN A 180 -1.85 -17.56 53.85
N ARG A 181 -1.17 -18.31 54.72
CA ARG A 181 0.17 -18.88 54.62
C ARG A 181 0.27 -20.10 53.70
N GLY A 182 1.43 -20.28 53.08
CA GLY A 182 1.88 -21.54 52.46
C GLY A 182 3.35 -21.49 52.04
N ASP A 183 4.20 -22.12 52.85
CA ASP A 183 5.67 -22.10 52.91
C ASP A 183 6.41 -22.93 51.82
N GLN A 184 7.68 -22.53 51.56
CA GLN A 184 8.80 -23.24 50.87
C GLN A 184 8.70 -23.52 49.36
N ALA A 185 9.74 -23.32 48.51
CA ALA A 185 11.17 -23.43 48.74
C ALA A 185 12.03 -22.59 47.75
N VAL A 186 13.26 -22.31 48.21
CA VAL A 186 14.35 -21.52 47.62
C VAL A 186 15.17 -22.32 46.59
N GLY A 187 15.70 -21.63 45.56
CA GLY A 187 16.85 -22.02 44.73
C GLY A 187 17.07 -21.01 43.61
N ASP A 188 17.84 -19.93 43.84
CA ASP A 188 19.27 -19.76 43.48
C ASP A 188 19.43 -19.60 41.95
N ASP A 189 19.51 -18.36 41.44
CA ASP A 189 20.73 -17.54 41.21
C ASP A 189 20.96 -17.48 39.69
N ASP A 190 20.84 -16.28 39.13
CA ASP A 190 21.68 -15.77 38.06
C ASP A 190 21.31 -14.29 37.89
N GLY A 191 22.01 -13.45 38.66
CA GLY A 191 21.90 -12.01 38.60
C GLY A 191 22.27 -11.45 37.23
N TRP A 192 21.30 -10.79 36.60
CA TRP A 192 21.52 -9.76 35.60
C TRP A 192 20.64 -8.58 36.00
N GLU A 193 21.17 -7.74 36.89
CA GLU A 193 20.77 -6.34 36.95
C GLU A 193 21.25 -5.70 35.64
N ASP A 194 20.33 -5.54 34.70
CA ASP A 194 20.43 -4.54 33.64
C ASP A 194 19.04 -3.91 33.51
N ASP A 195 18.82 -2.91 34.37
CA ASP A 195 17.86 -1.83 34.12
C ASP A 195 18.30 -1.12 32.84
N GLU A 196 17.68 -1.42 31.71
CA GLU A 196 17.55 -0.50 30.58
C GLU A 196 16.29 -0.87 29.80
N ASP A 197 15.46 0.14 29.53
CA ASP A 197 14.10 0.09 28.98
C ASP A 197 14.01 -0.54 27.57
N VAL A 198 13.85 -1.85 27.47
CA VAL A 198 13.73 -2.56 26.16
C VAL A 198 12.44 -3.41 26.06
N GLN A 199 11.42 -3.16 26.89
CA GLN A 199 10.17 -3.94 26.83
C GLN A 199 9.05 -3.27 26.02
N ASP A 200 9.09 -1.94 25.85
CA ASP A 200 7.95 -1.21 25.26
C ASP A 200 7.85 -1.39 23.74
N GLU A 201 8.97 -1.32 23.00
CA GLU A 201 8.96 -1.51 21.53
C GLU A 201 8.58 -2.96 21.14
N ASP A 202 9.03 -3.95 21.92
CA ASP A 202 8.72 -5.36 21.68
C ASP A 202 7.24 -5.68 22.00
N ALA A 203 6.66 -5.01 23.00
CA ALA A 203 5.25 -5.15 23.37
C ALA A 203 4.31 -4.54 22.31
N GLU A 204 4.60 -3.33 21.83
CA GLU A 204 3.84 -2.68 20.76
C GLU A 204 3.87 -3.51 19.47
N TYR A 205 5.04 -4.05 19.11
CA TYR A 205 5.17 -4.92 17.94
C TYR A 205 4.39 -6.24 18.09
N LEU A 206 4.38 -6.83 19.29
CA LEU A 206 3.60 -8.03 19.58
C LEU A 206 2.09 -7.77 19.54
N GLU A 207 1.64 -6.62 20.04
CA GLU A 207 0.24 -6.21 19.96
C GLU A 207 -0.19 -5.96 18.51
N PHE A 208 0.67 -5.31 17.71
CA PHE A 208 0.48 -5.16 16.27
C PHE A 208 0.31 -6.52 15.59
N LEU A 209 1.21 -7.48 15.84
CA LEU A 209 1.12 -8.81 15.26
C LEU A 209 -0.17 -9.53 15.68
N ALA A 210 -0.61 -9.38 16.93
CA ALA A 210 -1.84 -9.95 17.43
C ALA A 210 -3.09 -9.33 16.76
N ARG A 211 -3.11 -8.00 16.60
CA ARG A 211 -4.20 -7.26 15.95
C ARG A 211 -4.24 -7.51 14.44
N GLU A 212 -3.10 -7.58 13.76
CA GLU A 212 -3.00 -7.96 12.34
C GLU A 212 -3.47 -9.41 12.12
N ALA A 213 -3.09 -10.33 13.02
CA ALA A 213 -3.58 -11.71 12.99
C ALA A 213 -5.11 -11.77 13.21
N ALA A 214 -5.65 -10.98 14.13
CA ALA A 214 -7.10 -10.90 14.36
C ALA A 214 -7.86 -10.28 13.18
N ARG A 215 -7.32 -9.23 12.55
CA ARG A 215 -7.89 -8.59 11.36
C ARG A 215 -7.89 -9.55 10.17
N ASN A 216 -6.76 -10.23 9.94
CA ASN A 216 -6.66 -11.28 8.92
C ASN A 216 -7.63 -12.44 9.17
N ALA A 217 -7.92 -12.78 10.44
CA ALA A 217 -8.92 -13.79 10.77
C ALA A 217 -10.35 -13.32 10.46
N ARG A 218 -10.71 -12.06 10.79
CA ARG A 218 -12.05 -11.50 10.51
C ARG A 218 -12.36 -11.38 9.03
N SER A 219 -11.37 -11.00 8.22
CA SER A 219 -11.50 -10.93 6.75
C SER A 219 -11.77 -12.30 6.10
N THR A 220 -11.66 -13.41 6.84
CA THR A 220 -12.03 -14.76 6.35
C THR A 220 -13.44 -15.20 6.73
N THR A 221 -14.13 -14.49 7.64
CA THR A 221 -15.42 -14.92 8.21
C THR A 221 -16.59 -14.02 7.86
N ASP A 222 -16.37 -12.74 7.57
CA ASP A 222 -17.42 -11.83 7.15
C ASP A 222 -17.38 -11.66 5.63
N GLU A 223 -18.53 -11.82 4.97
CA GLU A 223 -18.75 -11.38 3.60
C GLU A 223 -18.67 -9.84 3.62
N GLU A 224 -17.45 -9.27 3.65
CA GLU A 224 -17.23 -7.86 3.44
C GLU A 224 -17.95 -7.49 2.14
N ASP A 225 -18.85 -6.50 2.20
CA ASP A 225 -19.51 -6.00 1.02
C ASP A 225 -18.38 -5.41 0.16
N ASP A 226 -18.15 -5.95 -1.05
CA ASP A 226 -17.05 -5.58 -1.97
C ASP A 226 -17.01 -4.06 -2.35
N ASP A 227 -17.96 -3.28 -1.84
CA ASP A 227 -18.07 -1.84 -1.98
C ASP A 227 -17.57 -1.04 -0.77
N ASP A 228 -17.23 -1.69 0.35
CA ASP A 228 -16.60 -1.02 1.47
C ASP A 228 -15.18 -0.54 1.08
N PRO A 229 -14.82 0.73 1.35
CA PRO A 229 -13.49 1.24 1.07
C PRO A 229 -12.43 0.49 1.88
N LEU A 230 -11.24 0.29 1.30
CA LEU A 230 -10.11 -0.22 2.07
C LEU A 230 -9.79 0.70 3.24
N GLU A 231 -9.65 0.09 4.41
CA GLU A 231 -9.22 0.75 5.64
C GLU A 231 -7.74 1.14 5.55
N GLU A 232 -7.40 2.31 6.09
CA GLU A 232 -6.04 2.80 6.13
C GLU A 232 -5.19 1.97 7.12
N GLU A 233 -3.94 1.72 6.74
CA GLU A 233 -3.01 0.91 7.53
C GLU A 233 -2.00 1.82 8.23
N ILE A 234 -2.35 2.25 9.45
CA ILE A 234 -1.63 3.29 10.19
C ILE A 234 -0.14 2.96 10.36
N LEU A 235 0.16 1.69 10.64
CA LEU A 235 1.51 1.20 10.93
C LEU A 235 2.31 0.85 9.66
N PHE A 236 1.70 0.94 8.49
CA PHE A 236 2.40 0.68 7.23
C PHE A 236 3.16 1.92 6.78
N GLU A 237 4.48 1.90 6.97
CA GLU A 237 5.37 2.93 6.45
C GLU A 237 5.92 2.57 5.07
N SER A 238 6.00 3.56 4.19
CA SER A 238 6.64 3.41 2.89
C SER A 238 7.45 4.64 2.47
N PRO A 239 8.35 4.50 1.48
CA PRO A 239 9.05 5.64 0.88
C PRO A 239 8.12 6.75 0.35
N LEU A 240 6.82 6.46 0.14
CA LEU A 240 5.83 7.44 -0.30
C LEU A 240 5.42 8.42 0.80
N ASP A 241 5.55 8.07 2.09
CA ASP A 241 5.12 8.95 3.18
C ASP A 241 5.89 10.26 3.19
N LYS A 242 7.20 10.19 2.87
CA LYS A 242 8.12 11.34 2.81
C LYS A 242 7.94 12.19 1.55
N LEU A 243 7.09 11.79 0.62
CA LEU A 243 6.93 12.45 -0.68
C LEU A 243 5.72 13.39 -0.67
N ASP A 244 5.96 14.67 -1.00
CA ASP A 244 4.92 15.64 -1.30
C ASP A 244 4.48 15.51 -2.77
N VAL A 245 3.26 14.98 -2.96
CA VAL A 245 2.72 14.70 -4.30
C VAL A 245 2.31 15.95 -5.05
N TYR A 246 2.00 17.05 -4.36
CA TYR A 246 1.69 18.33 -4.98
C TYR A 246 2.95 18.96 -5.57
N ILE A 247 4.05 18.94 -4.82
CA ILE A 247 5.37 19.38 -5.31
C ILE A 247 5.82 18.49 -6.47
N ARG A 248 5.72 17.16 -6.32
CA ARG A 248 6.11 16.22 -7.38
C ARG A 248 5.34 16.47 -8.68
N PHE A 249 4.02 16.66 -8.59
CA PHE A 249 3.20 16.99 -9.76
C PHE A 249 3.58 18.33 -10.37
N HIS A 250 3.76 19.37 -9.54
CA HIS A 250 4.17 20.69 -9.99
C HIS A 250 5.47 20.63 -10.80
N ASP A 251 6.49 19.93 -10.29
CA ASP A 251 7.80 19.84 -10.94
C ASP A 251 7.73 19.15 -12.30
N VAL A 252 6.97 18.06 -12.40
CA VAL A 252 6.75 17.35 -13.66
C VAL A 252 5.97 18.20 -14.66
N PHE A 253 4.88 18.83 -14.20
CA PHE A 253 3.99 19.59 -15.05
C PHE A 253 4.65 20.86 -15.60
N VAL A 254 5.32 21.63 -14.74
CA VAL A 254 6.06 22.84 -15.14
C VAL A 254 7.28 22.49 -15.97
N GLY A 255 8.01 21.42 -15.62
CA GLY A 255 9.14 20.93 -16.40
C GLY A 255 8.75 20.61 -17.85
N LYS A 256 7.60 19.95 -18.05
CA LYS A 256 7.05 19.65 -19.39
C LYS A 256 6.61 20.91 -20.15
N ILE A 257 6.01 21.89 -19.47
CA ILE A 257 5.63 23.16 -20.09
C ILE A 257 6.87 23.90 -20.60
N LEU A 258 7.90 24.03 -19.77
CA LEU A 258 9.14 24.73 -20.12
C LEU A 258 9.89 24.06 -21.28
N LEU A 259 9.87 22.72 -21.34
CA LEU A 259 10.44 21.98 -22.47
C LEU A 259 9.64 22.23 -23.78
N ARG A 260 8.31 22.23 -23.72
CA ARG A 260 7.47 22.54 -24.90
C ARG A 260 7.64 23.97 -25.38
N SER A 261 7.75 24.94 -24.47
CA SER A 261 7.98 26.34 -24.82
C SER A 261 9.31 26.55 -25.54
N LYS A 262 10.37 25.80 -25.21
CA LYS A 262 11.67 25.90 -25.90
C LYS A 262 11.68 25.29 -27.31
N VAL A 263 10.84 24.29 -27.57
CA VAL A 263 10.75 23.63 -28.89
C VAL A 263 9.98 24.48 -29.90
N SER A 264 9.05 25.34 -29.46
CA SER A 264 8.29 26.24 -30.37
C SER A 264 9.05 27.50 -30.83
N PHE A 265 10.31 27.70 -30.42
CA PHE A 265 11.15 28.84 -30.83
C PHE A 265 12.35 28.47 -31.72
N ASN A 266 12.44 27.22 -32.19
CA ASN A 266 13.37 26.77 -33.24
C ASN A 266 12.59 26.26 -34.45
#